data_AF-A0A955MPV6-F1
#
_entry.id   AF-A0A955MPV6-F1
#
_cell.length_a   1.000
_cell.length_b   1.000
_cell.length_c   1.000
_cell.angle_alpha   90.00
_cell.angle_beta   90.00
_cell.angle_gamma   90.00
#
_symmetry.space_group_name_H-M   'P 1'
#
loop_
_entity.id
_entity.type
_entity.pdbx_description
1 polymer ?
#
loop_
_entity_poly.entity_id
_entity_poly.type
_entity_poly.pdbx_seq_one_letter_code
_entity_poly.pdbx_strand_id
1 'polypeptide(L)'
;MTTEPEPTPPPEPEKKETKWVTYLAVILIAAFVLRYAYVLQIETPPFSDMADYETMALNLLDGQGLVMNTPHMVYKAYRPPLYPLFIAASYKLFGPEPETVRLIQVLLSTLTVLLVFLMTREIIWGFNPERQNDQSKAANGIALIAAAFFALEESSIFLVGQLLSETLFVFLLVLFAYLILRGSRKPGLGVATLLGLLGGFLILTR
;
A
#
# COMPACT_ATOMS: atom_id res chain seq x y z
N MET A 1 -53.72 5.44 -46.94
CA MET A 1 -52.37 5.84 -46.48
C MET A 1 -52.24 5.40 -45.03
N THR A 2 -51.72 4.21 -44.81
CA THR A 2 -51.41 3.68 -43.48
C THR A 2 -50.05 4.24 -43.07
N THR A 3 -50.04 5.15 -42.11
CA THR A 3 -48.79 5.68 -41.53
C THR A 3 -48.12 4.55 -40.75
N GLU A 4 -46.95 4.11 -41.19
CA GLU A 4 -46.12 3.19 -40.42
C GLU A 4 -45.78 3.82 -39.05
N PRO A 5 -45.84 3.05 -37.95
CA PRO A 5 -45.46 3.54 -36.65
C PRO A 5 -43.96 3.85 -36.63
N GLU A 6 -43.62 5.01 -36.09
CA GLU A 6 -42.25 5.48 -35.92
C GLU A 6 -41.42 4.42 -35.14
N PRO A 7 -40.21 4.07 -35.59
CA PRO A 7 -39.37 3.11 -34.89
C PRO A 7 -39.03 3.66 -33.50
N THR A 8 -39.35 2.88 -32.47
CA THR A 8 -39.02 3.20 -31.08
C THR A 8 -37.51 3.43 -30.94
N PRO A 9 -37.08 4.54 -30.30
CA PRO A 9 -35.67 4.81 -30.11
C PRO A 9 -35.00 3.66 -29.34
N PRO A 10 -33.73 3.34 -29.65
CA PRO A 10 -33.01 2.29 -28.96
C PRO A 10 -32.97 2.59 -27.46
N PRO A 11 -33.11 1.57 -26.58
CA PRO A 11 -33.06 1.77 -25.14
C PRO A 11 -31.75 2.46 -24.76
N GLU A 12 -31.83 3.49 -23.91
CA GLU A 12 -30.65 4.15 -23.38
C GLU A 12 -29.73 3.10 -22.74
N PRO A 13 -28.41 3.18 -22.95
CA PRO A 13 -27.48 2.24 -22.32
C PRO A 13 -27.64 2.34 -20.82
N GLU A 14 -28.17 1.29 -20.20
CA GLU A 14 -28.20 1.12 -18.75
C GLU A 14 -26.81 1.46 -18.22
N LYS A 15 -26.71 2.55 -17.44
CA LYS A 15 -25.52 2.82 -16.63
C LYS A 15 -25.38 1.63 -15.69
N LYS A 16 -24.59 0.63 -16.09
CA LYS A 16 -24.13 -0.45 -15.21
C LYS A 16 -23.28 0.21 -14.14
N GLU A 17 -23.93 0.75 -13.12
CA GLU A 17 -23.28 1.22 -11.91
C GLU A 17 -22.47 0.04 -11.37
N THR A 18 -21.15 0.15 -11.48
CA THR A 18 -20.21 -0.80 -10.94
C THR A 18 -20.20 -0.63 -9.43
N LYS A 19 -21.25 -1.11 -8.74
CA LYS A 19 -21.46 -1.01 -7.27
C LYS A 19 -20.22 -1.41 -6.46
N TRP A 20 -19.38 -2.30 -7.00
CA TRP A 20 -18.11 -2.70 -6.39
C TRP A 20 -17.09 -1.56 -6.26
N VAL A 21 -17.09 -0.58 -7.18
CA VAL A 21 -16.23 0.61 -7.11
C VAL A 21 -16.62 1.45 -5.90
N THR A 22 -17.93 1.65 -5.70
CA THR A 22 -18.46 2.35 -4.54
C THR A 22 -18.08 1.64 -3.25
N TYR A 23 -18.27 0.31 -3.18
CA TYR A 23 -17.88 -0.47 -1.99
C TYR A 23 -16.37 -0.41 -1.72
N LEU A 24 -15.54 -0.52 -2.77
CA LEU A 24 -14.09 -0.39 -2.62
C LEU A 24 -13.71 1.01 -2.12
N ALA A 25 -14.31 2.07 -2.67
CA ALA A 25 -14.07 3.43 -2.22
C ALA A 25 -14.44 3.61 -0.74
N VAL A 26 -15.59 3.07 -0.30
CA VAL A 26 -16.00 3.08 1.10
C VAL A 26 -14.99 2.34 1.98
N ILE A 27 -14.52 1.15 1.56
CA ILE A 27 -13.49 0.39 2.29
C ILE A 27 -12.18 1.18 2.41
N LEU A 28 -11.73 1.81 1.32
CA LEU A 28 -10.49 2.61 1.32
C LEU A 28 -10.61 3.86 2.20
N ILE A 29 -11.74 4.56 2.14
CA ILE A 29 -12.01 5.71 2.99
C ILE A 29 -12.06 5.28 4.46
N ALA A 30 -12.77 4.20 4.78
CA ALA A 30 -12.83 3.67 6.13
C ALA A 30 -11.43 3.25 6.63
N ALA A 31 -10.65 2.56 5.80
CA ALA A 31 -9.28 2.17 6.11
C ALA A 31 -8.39 3.38 6.44
N PHE A 32 -8.47 4.43 5.62
CA PHE A 32 -7.73 5.67 5.82
C PHE A 32 -8.17 6.37 7.11
N VAL A 33 -9.49 6.56 7.31
CA VAL A 33 -10.03 7.25 8.49
C VAL A 33 -9.67 6.53 9.78
N LEU A 34 -9.79 5.21 9.84
CA LEU A 34 -9.44 4.42 11.03
C LEU A 34 -7.94 4.57 11.38
N ARG A 35 -7.07 4.44 10.38
CA ARG A 35 -5.61 4.58 10.55
C ARG A 35 -5.22 6.00 10.94
N TYR A 36 -5.81 7.00 10.30
CA TYR A 36 -5.55 8.40 10.61
C TYR A 36 -6.05 8.77 12.01
N ALA A 37 -7.27 8.37 12.37
CA ALA A 37 -7.82 8.59 13.70
C ALA A 37 -6.99 7.92 14.80
N TYR A 38 -6.39 6.75 14.52
CA TYR A 38 -5.45 6.11 15.42
C TYR A 38 -4.15 6.93 15.56
N VAL A 39 -3.56 7.41 14.46
CA VAL A 39 -2.35 8.26 14.49
C VAL A 39 -2.57 9.54 15.31
N LEU A 40 -3.75 10.16 15.23
CA LEU A 40 -4.08 11.36 16.02
C LEU A 40 -4.08 11.14 17.54
N GLN A 41 -4.15 9.88 18.01
CA GLN A 41 -4.12 9.53 19.43
C GLN A 41 -2.70 9.30 19.94
N ILE A 42 -1.67 9.37 19.07
CA ILE A 42 -0.29 9.05 19.43
C ILE A 42 0.48 10.31 19.78
N GLU A 43 0.59 10.55 21.08
CA GLU A 43 1.39 11.65 21.63
C GLU A 43 2.81 11.21 22.02
N THR A 44 3.06 9.90 22.06
CA THR A 44 4.35 9.37 22.49
C THR A 44 5.42 9.58 21.42
N PRO A 45 6.59 10.12 21.81
CA PRO A 45 7.74 10.23 20.91
C PRO A 45 8.30 8.83 20.58
N PRO A 46 9.01 8.68 19.45
CA PRO A 46 9.72 7.45 19.11
C PRO A 46 10.63 6.97 20.24
N PHE A 47 10.56 5.67 20.56
CA PHE A 47 11.39 5.02 21.56
C PHE A 47 11.85 3.64 21.07
N SER A 48 12.87 3.07 21.72
CA SER A 48 13.47 1.78 21.30
C SER A 48 13.85 1.80 19.81
N ASP A 49 13.45 0.79 19.04
CA ASP A 49 13.76 0.65 17.62
C ASP A 49 13.27 1.84 16.78
N MET A 50 12.20 2.52 17.20
CA MET A 50 11.71 3.71 16.50
C MET A 50 12.69 4.88 16.64
N ALA A 51 13.22 5.09 17.85
CA ALA A 51 14.24 6.11 18.09
C ALA A 51 15.53 5.79 17.33
N ASP A 52 15.84 4.50 17.15
CA ASP A 52 16.99 4.09 16.35
C ASP A 52 16.84 4.54 14.89
N TYR A 53 15.70 4.21 14.28
CA TYR A 53 15.42 4.58 12.89
C TYR A 53 15.39 6.09 12.69
N GLU A 54 14.77 6.82 13.61
CA GLU A 54 14.72 8.29 13.58
C GLU A 54 16.10 8.92 13.73
N THR A 55 16.92 8.45 14.68
CA THR A 55 18.29 8.95 14.88
C THR A 55 19.14 8.77 13.62
N MET A 56 19.06 7.61 12.96
CA MET A 56 19.78 7.37 11.70
C MET A 56 19.31 8.32 10.58
N ALA A 57 18.02 8.65 10.54
CA ALA A 57 17.46 9.58 9.56
C ALA A 57 17.93 11.02 9.80
N LEU A 58 17.93 11.48 11.05
CA LEU A 58 18.41 12.81 11.43
C LEU A 58 19.91 12.96 11.18
N ASN A 59 20.72 11.97 11.57
CA ASN A 59 22.16 11.96 11.28
C ASN A 59 22.45 12.05 9.77
N LEU A 60 21.63 11.40 8.94
CA LEU A 60 21.76 11.50 7.48
C LEU A 60 21.47 12.93 6.99
N LEU A 61 20.41 13.57 7.50
CA LEU A 61 20.06 14.95 7.14
C LEU A 61 21.12 15.95 7.59
N ASP A 62 21.79 15.68 8.72
CA ASP A 62 22.91 16.48 9.24
C ASP A 62 24.25 16.20 8.53
N GLY A 63 24.26 15.36 7.48
CA GLY A 63 25.45 15.05 6.70
C GLY A 63 26.41 14.05 7.34
N GLN A 64 26.03 13.41 8.44
CA GLN A 64 26.82 12.37 9.12
C GLN A 64 26.65 10.98 8.48
N GLY A 65 25.63 10.81 7.63
CA GLY A 65 25.28 9.55 6.98
C GLY A 65 24.35 8.67 7.82
N LEU A 66 24.06 7.47 7.32
CA LEU A 66 23.19 6.48 8.00
C LEU A 66 23.93 5.77 9.14
N VAL A 67 24.20 6.50 10.21
CA VAL A 67 24.93 6.02 11.39
C VAL A 67 24.04 6.04 12.64
N MET A 68 24.28 5.08 13.53
CA MET A 68 23.71 5.07 14.87
C MET A 68 24.76 5.53 15.87
N ASN A 69 24.51 6.65 16.55
CA ASN A 69 25.43 7.22 17.52
C ASN A 69 24.96 6.86 18.94
N THR A 70 25.82 6.17 19.70
CA THR A 70 25.64 5.97 21.14
C THR A 70 26.75 6.72 21.89
N PRO A 71 26.63 6.94 23.22
CA PRO A 71 27.70 7.60 23.99
C PRO A 71 29.07 6.93 23.91
N HIS A 72 29.13 5.65 23.52
CA HIS A 72 30.35 4.85 23.53
C HIS A 72 30.83 4.43 22.14
N MET A 73 29.95 4.45 21.14
CA MET A 73 30.26 3.90 19.81
C MET A 73 29.37 4.47 18.71
N VAL A 74 29.96 4.62 17.53
CA VAL A 74 29.27 4.92 16.28
C VAL A 74 29.15 3.62 15.48
N TYR A 75 27.93 3.15 15.27
CA TYR A 75 27.67 1.98 14.44
C TYR A 75 27.36 2.40 13.01
N LYS A 76 28.09 1.80 12.07
CA LYS A 76 27.79 1.86 10.63
C LYS A 76 27.02 0.61 10.25
N ALA A 77 26.01 0.74 9.37
CA ALA A 77 25.15 -0.37 8.94
C ALA A 77 24.42 -1.10 10.10
N TYR A 78 23.95 -0.35 11.10
CA TYR A 78 23.26 -0.90 12.27
C TYR A 78 21.87 -1.47 11.95
N ARG A 79 21.14 -0.82 11.04
CA ARG A 79 19.83 -1.26 10.53
C ARG A 79 19.83 -1.22 8.99
N PRO A 80 18.93 -1.99 8.35
CA PRO A 80 18.70 -1.86 6.91
C PRO A 80 18.38 -0.40 6.53
N PRO A 81 18.95 0.12 5.43
CA PRO A 81 19.00 1.56 5.20
C PRO A 81 17.69 2.15 4.66
N LEU A 82 16.80 1.34 4.08
CA LEU A 82 15.67 1.88 3.31
C LEU A 82 14.65 2.60 4.20
N TYR A 83 14.41 2.09 5.41
CA TYR A 83 13.47 2.73 6.33
C TYR A 83 13.99 4.04 6.96
N PRO A 84 15.25 4.13 7.46
CA PRO A 84 15.88 5.41 7.76
C PRO A 84 15.85 6.41 6.61
N LEU A 85 16.11 5.96 5.37
CA LEU A 85 16.03 6.81 4.17
C LEU A 85 14.60 7.32 3.93
N PHE A 86 13.60 6.47 4.15
CA PHE A 86 12.19 6.84 4.07
C PHE A 86 11.81 7.92 5.10
N ILE A 87 12.26 7.78 6.35
CA ILE A 87 12.07 8.82 7.39
C ILE A 87 12.78 10.12 6.97
N ALA A 88 14.05 10.05 6.58
CA ALA A 88 14.83 11.22 6.20
C ALA A 88 14.20 11.97 5.02
N ALA A 89 13.70 11.24 4.01
CA ALA A 89 12.98 11.82 2.88
C ALA A 89 11.69 12.51 3.32
N SER A 90 10.94 11.90 4.24
CA SER A 90 9.71 12.48 4.82
C SER A 90 10.02 13.77 5.56
N TYR A 91 11.04 13.75 6.42
CA TYR A 91 11.47 14.90 7.21
C TYR A 91 11.99 16.05 6.36
N LYS A 92 12.72 15.73 5.28
CA LYS A 92 13.20 16.73 4.32
C LYS A 92 12.06 17.44 3.58
N LEU A 93 10.96 16.74 3.30
CA LEU A 93 9.84 17.26 2.51
C LEU A 93 8.81 18.00 3.37
N PHE A 94 8.53 17.50 4.58
CA PHE A 94 7.40 17.94 5.39
C PHE A 94 7.79 18.48 6.77
N GLY A 95 9.08 18.41 7.15
CA GLY A 95 9.59 18.81 8.45
C GLY A 95 9.91 17.61 9.36
N PRO A 96 10.86 17.76 10.31
CA PRO A 96 11.40 16.67 11.12
C PRO A 96 10.48 16.27 12.29
N GLU A 97 9.22 15.95 11.97
CA GLU A 97 8.21 15.56 12.95
C GLU A 97 7.72 14.13 12.68
N PRO A 98 7.67 13.22 13.68
CA PRO A 98 7.23 11.83 13.51
C PRO A 98 5.85 11.69 12.86
N GLU A 99 4.97 12.67 13.09
CA GLU A 99 3.64 12.73 12.49
C GLU A 99 3.70 12.68 10.96
N THR A 100 4.67 13.37 10.33
CA THR A 100 4.82 13.39 8.87
C THR A 100 5.04 11.99 8.29
N VAL A 101 5.86 11.17 8.98
CA VAL A 101 6.11 9.78 8.60
C VAL A 101 4.86 8.94 8.80
N ARG A 102 4.18 9.10 9.96
CA ARG A 102 2.94 8.37 10.27
C ARG A 102 1.86 8.64 9.21
N LEU A 103 1.70 9.87 8.74
CA LEU A 103 0.76 10.22 7.66
C LEU A 103 1.07 9.47 6.36
N ILE A 104 2.35 9.40 5.97
CA ILE A 104 2.75 8.65 4.78
C ILE A 104 2.51 7.15 4.99
N GLN A 105 2.74 6.62 6.19
CA GLN A 105 2.42 5.23 6.53
C GLN A 105 0.91 4.93 6.46
N VAL A 106 0.04 5.87 6.86
CA VAL A 106 -1.42 5.76 6.67
C VAL A 106 -1.75 5.60 5.19
N LEU A 107 -1.14 6.42 4.32
CA LEU A 107 -1.33 6.33 2.87
C LEU A 107 -0.84 4.99 2.32
N LEU A 108 0.36 4.55 2.68
CA LEU A 108 0.92 3.27 2.24
C LEU A 108 0.05 2.09 2.68
N SER A 109 -0.36 2.07 3.96
CA SER A 109 -1.22 1.01 4.50
C SER A 109 -2.61 1.00 3.83
N THR A 110 -3.16 2.16 3.49
CA THR A 110 -4.40 2.27 2.70
C THR A 110 -4.22 1.78 1.27
N LEU A 111 -3.09 2.10 0.62
CA LEU A 111 -2.75 1.57 -0.70
C LEU A 111 -2.54 0.05 -0.68
N THR A 112 -2.05 -0.51 0.43
CA THR A 112 -1.98 -1.96 0.62
C THR A 112 -3.38 -2.61 0.59
N VAL A 113 -4.41 -1.98 1.16
CA VAL A 113 -5.81 -2.46 1.04
C VAL A 113 -6.24 -2.55 -0.42
N LEU A 114 -5.92 -1.53 -1.23
CA LEU A 114 -6.18 -1.55 -2.67
C LEU A 114 -5.39 -2.66 -3.38
N LEU A 115 -4.12 -2.85 -3.03
CA LEU A 115 -3.30 -3.90 -3.63
C LEU A 115 -3.81 -5.30 -3.25
N VAL A 116 -4.29 -5.51 -2.03
CA VAL A 116 -4.95 -6.75 -1.61
C VAL A 116 -6.17 -7.02 -2.49
N PHE A 117 -7.05 -6.03 -2.69
CA PHE A 117 -8.19 -6.15 -3.61
C PHE A 117 -7.74 -6.56 -5.02
N LEU A 118 -6.77 -5.86 -5.60
CA LEU A 118 -6.27 -6.12 -6.96
C LEU A 118 -5.63 -7.50 -7.07
N MET A 119 -4.82 -7.88 -6.09
CA MET A 119 -4.15 -9.18 -6.04
C MET A 119 -5.14 -10.33 -5.93
N THR A 120 -6.14 -10.23 -5.05
CA THR A 120 -7.20 -11.24 -4.93
C THR A 120 -7.97 -11.39 -6.24
N ARG A 121 -8.28 -10.28 -6.93
CA ARG A 121 -8.92 -10.34 -8.26
C ARG A 121 -8.05 -11.04 -9.29
N GLU A 122 -6.76 -10.72 -9.35
CA GLU A 122 -5.84 -11.34 -10.32
C GLU A 122 -5.70 -12.85 -10.08
N ILE A 123 -5.63 -13.27 -8.81
CA ILE A 123 -5.57 -14.67 -8.41
C ILE A 123 -6.83 -15.41 -8.86
N ILE A 124 -8.02 -14.92 -8.50
CA ILE A 124 -9.29 -15.57 -8.83
C ILE A 124 -9.51 -15.62 -10.35
N TRP A 125 -9.15 -14.55 -11.07
CA TRP A 125 -9.25 -14.52 -12.52
C TRP A 125 -8.28 -15.50 -13.20
N GLY A 126 -7.08 -15.68 -12.62
CA GLY A 126 -6.07 -16.61 -13.13
C GLY A 126 -6.51 -18.09 -13.12
N PHE A 127 -7.42 -18.48 -12.22
CA PHE A 127 -7.82 -19.87 -12.06
C PHE A 127 -8.83 -20.40 -13.10
N ASN A 128 -9.48 -19.56 -13.91
CA ASN A 128 -10.50 -20.03 -14.88
C ASN A 128 -10.65 -19.10 -16.11
N PRO A 129 -9.81 -19.26 -17.14
CA PRO A 129 -9.86 -18.43 -18.36
C PRO A 129 -11.19 -18.56 -19.15
N GLU A 130 -11.88 -19.70 -19.06
CA GLU A 130 -13.01 -20.05 -19.94
C GLU A 130 -14.37 -19.46 -19.51
N ARG A 131 -14.50 -18.83 -18.33
CA ARG A 131 -15.79 -18.31 -17.81
C ARG A 131 -15.76 -16.81 -17.51
N GLN A 132 -15.31 -16.03 -18.48
CA GLN A 132 -14.92 -14.62 -18.33
C GLN A 132 -16.05 -13.65 -17.88
N ASN A 133 -17.31 -13.91 -18.22
CA ASN A 133 -18.39 -12.94 -17.96
C ASN A 133 -19.03 -13.03 -16.56
N ASP A 134 -19.14 -14.23 -15.97
CA ASP A 134 -19.85 -14.41 -14.68
C ASP A 134 -18.89 -14.36 -13.47
N GLN A 135 -17.62 -14.71 -13.67
CA GLN A 135 -16.60 -14.69 -12.61
C GLN A 135 -16.20 -13.29 -12.16
N SER A 136 -16.42 -12.26 -12.98
CA SER A 136 -16.09 -10.89 -12.62
C SER A 136 -16.82 -10.43 -11.35
N LYS A 137 -18.10 -10.82 -11.18
CA LYS A 137 -18.88 -10.48 -9.98
C LYS A 137 -18.39 -11.22 -8.73
N ALA A 138 -18.18 -12.53 -8.84
CA ALA A 138 -17.69 -13.35 -7.73
C ALA A 138 -16.27 -12.95 -7.29
N ALA A 139 -15.37 -12.69 -8.25
CA ALA A 139 -14.02 -12.21 -7.99
C ALA A 139 -14.02 -10.84 -7.28
N ASN A 140 -14.88 -9.91 -7.72
CA ASN A 140 -15.04 -8.61 -7.05
C ASN A 140 -15.57 -8.78 -5.62
N GLY A 141 -16.55 -9.66 -5.40
CA GLY A 141 -17.10 -9.92 -4.07
C GLY A 141 -16.04 -10.45 -3.10
N ILE A 142 -15.29 -11.49 -3.51
CA ILE A 142 -14.24 -12.07 -2.68
C ILE A 142 -13.10 -11.08 -2.44
N ALA A 143 -12.72 -10.30 -3.45
CA ALA A 143 -11.70 -9.27 -3.31
C ALA A 143 -12.12 -8.13 -2.38
N LEU A 144 -13.40 -7.70 -2.43
CA LEU A 144 -13.94 -6.72 -1.48
C LEU A 144 -13.89 -7.26 -0.04
N ILE A 145 -14.24 -8.53 0.15
CA ILE A 145 -14.16 -9.18 1.47
C ILE A 145 -12.71 -9.19 1.96
N ALA A 146 -11.76 -9.66 1.15
CA ALA A 146 -10.34 -9.67 1.50
C ALA A 146 -9.79 -8.28 1.85
N ALA A 147 -10.16 -7.26 1.06
CA ALA A 147 -9.79 -5.87 1.32
C ALA A 147 -10.41 -5.34 2.63
N ALA A 148 -11.68 -5.67 2.90
CA ALA A 148 -12.34 -5.28 4.15
C ALA A 148 -11.69 -5.94 5.38
N PHE A 149 -11.31 -7.22 5.29
CA PHE A 149 -10.56 -7.90 6.36
C PHE A 149 -9.23 -7.21 6.65
N PHE A 150 -8.43 -6.90 5.62
CA PHE A 150 -7.17 -6.18 5.81
C PHE A 150 -7.38 -4.73 6.30
N ALA A 151 -8.44 -4.06 5.83
CA ALA A 151 -8.77 -2.70 6.26
C ALA A 151 -9.05 -2.61 7.77
N LEU A 152 -9.63 -3.66 8.36
CA LEU A 152 -10.01 -3.75 9.77
C LEU A 152 -9.00 -4.52 10.63
N GLU A 153 -7.95 -5.06 10.04
CA GLU A 153 -6.95 -5.86 10.75
C GLU A 153 -6.15 -4.97 11.73
N GLU A 154 -6.18 -5.33 13.01
CA GLU A 154 -5.69 -4.53 14.12
C GLU A 154 -4.19 -4.20 14.00
N SER A 155 -3.35 -5.18 13.64
CA SER A 155 -1.90 -4.98 13.60
C SER A 155 -1.51 -3.93 12.55
N SER A 156 -2.16 -3.94 11.39
CA SER A 156 -1.91 -2.97 10.31
C SER A 156 -2.36 -1.55 10.69
N ILE A 157 -3.36 -1.41 11.56
CA ILE A 157 -3.77 -0.12 12.13
C ILE A 157 -2.76 0.32 13.19
N PHE A 158 -2.34 -0.59 14.07
CA PHE A 158 -1.34 -0.30 15.09
C PHE A 158 0.01 0.14 14.50
N LEU A 159 0.49 -0.56 13.46
CA LEU A 159 1.81 -0.37 12.86
C LEU A 159 1.94 0.93 12.06
N VAL A 160 0.85 1.58 11.60
CA VAL A 160 0.98 2.89 10.93
C VAL A 160 1.42 3.99 11.90
N GLY A 161 1.16 3.81 13.19
CA GLY A 161 1.54 4.73 14.25
C GLY A 161 2.97 4.58 14.74
N GLN A 162 3.57 3.42 14.50
CA GLN A 162 4.93 3.11 14.92
C GLN A 162 5.91 3.53 13.82
N LEU A 163 7.00 4.21 14.19
CA LEU A 163 8.09 4.50 13.26
C LEU A 163 8.95 3.24 13.10
N LEU A 164 8.35 2.20 12.53
CA LEU A 164 8.99 0.92 12.26
C LEU A 164 8.79 0.52 10.78
N SER A 165 9.69 -0.34 10.29
CA SER A 165 9.76 -0.66 8.85
C SER A 165 8.64 -1.54 8.31
N GLU A 166 7.80 -2.12 9.17
CA GLU A 166 6.75 -3.08 8.85
C GLU A 166 5.74 -2.51 7.86
N THR A 167 5.27 -1.27 8.05
CA THR A 167 4.26 -0.68 7.16
C THR A 167 4.79 -0.53 5.73
N LEU A 168 6.01 -0.01 5.58
CA LEU A 168 6.67 0.13 4.29
C LEU A 168 6.97 -1.25 3.68
N PHE A 169 7.47 -2.18 4.48
CA PHE A 169 7.80 -3.54 4.05
C PHE A 169 6.56 -4.28 3.53
N VAL A 170 5.44 -4.27 4.26
CA VAL A 170 4.20 -4.93 3.84
C VAL A 170 3.67 -4.33 2.55
N PHE A 171 3.68 -3.00 2.40
CA PHE A 171 3.29 -2.34 1.16
C PHE A 171 4.15 -2.82 -0.03
N LEU A 172 5.48 -2.77 0.12
CA LEU A 172 6.40 -3.23 -0.92
C LEU A 172 6.23 -4.72 -1.23
N LEU A 173 5.98 -5.55 -0.22
CA LEU A 173 5.85 -7.00 -0.36
C LEU A 173 4.58 -7.36 -1.14
N VAL A 174 3.45 -6.74 -0.79
CA VAL A 174 2.19 -6.96 -1.49
C VAL A 174 2.25 -6.39 -2.90
N LEU A 175 2.89 -5.23 -3.11
CA LEU A 175 3.13 -4.68 -4.44
C LEU A 175 3.99 -5.62 -5.29
N PHE A 176 5.08 -6.13 -4.73
CA PHE A 176 5.98 -7.08 -5.38
C PHE A 176 5.23 -8.37 -5.77
N ALA A 177 4.47 -8.96 -4.87
CA ALA A 177 3.65 -10.14 -5.14
C ALA A 177 2.60 -9.89 -6.23
N TYR A 178 1.89 -8.76 -6.17
CA TYR A 178 0.93 -8.35 -7.19
C TYR A 178 1.59 -8.22 -8.58
N LEU A 179 2.76 -7.59 -8.65
CA LEU A 179 3.48 -7.40 -9.90
C LEU A 179 4.09 -8.70 -10.45
N ILE A 180 4.49 -9.64 -9.60
CA ILE A 180 4.88 -10.99 -10.03
C ILE A 180 3.69 -11.65 -10.73
N LEU A 181 2.53 -11.68 -10.06
CA LEU A 181 1.32 -12.33 -10.59
C LEU A 181 0.90 -11.74 -11.93
N ARG A 182 0.90 -10.41 -12.03
CA ARG A 182 0.52 -9.69 -13.26
C ARG A 182 1.58 -9.81 -14.35
N GLY A 183 2.85 -9.69 -13.97
CA GLY A 183 4.00 -9.73 -14.87
C GLY A 183 4.26 -11.11 -15.49
N SER A 184 3.91 -12.18 -14.78
CA SER A 184 4.07 -13.55 -15.26
C SER A 184 3.22 -13.87 -16.50
N ARG A 185 2.15 -13.10 -16.74
CA ARG A 185 1.31 -13.25 -17.93
C ARG A 185 1.92 -12.64 -19.20
N LYS A 186 2.81 -11.66 -19.05
CA LYS A 186 3.51 -10.98 -20.16
C LYS A 186 4.95 -10.67 -19.73
N PRO A 187 5.84 -11.67 -19.73
CA PRO A 187 7.22 -11.46 -19.31
C PRO A 187 7.91 -10.48 -20.26
N GLY A 188 8.74 -9.60 -19.69
CA GLY A 188 9.53 -8.63 -20.43
C GLY A 188 10.64 -8.06 -19.56
N LEU A 189 11.72 -7.58 -20.20
CA LEU A 189 12.90 -7.08 -19.48
C LEU A 189 12.56 -5.97 -18.49
N GLY A 190 11.69 -5.03 -18.86
CA GLY A 190 11.26 -3.96 -17.96
C GLY A 190 10.53 -4.47 -16.71
N VAL A 191 9.69 -5.51 -16.83
CA VAL A 191 9.02 -6.14 -15.69
C VAL A 191 10.04 -6.87 -14.81
N ALA A 192 10.99 -7.59 -15.41
CA ALA A 192 12.05 -8.28 -14.67
C ALA A 192 12.96 -7.28 -13.91
N THR A 193 13.35 -6.17 -14.53
CA THR A 193 14.12 -5.11 -13.87
C THR A 193 13.33 -4.49 -12.72
N LEU A 194 12.05 -4.16 -12.91
CA LEU A 194 11.20 -3.61 -11.85
C LEU A 194 11.08 -4.58 -10.65
N LEU A 195 10.87 -5.87 -10.92
CA LEU A 195 10.81 -6.89 -9.88
C LEU A 195 12.17 -7.04 -9.17
N GLY A 196 13.28 -7.03 -9.89
CA GLY A 196 14.62 -7.05 -9.29
C GLY A 196 14.87 -5.86 -8.37
N LEU A 197 14.48 -4.65 -8.78
CA LEU A 197 14.60 -3.44 -7.96
C LEU A 197 13.72 -3.51 -6.71
N LEU A 198 12.46 -3.91 -6.86
CA LEU A 198 11.55 -4.08 -5.72
C LEU A 198 12.02 -5.17 -4.75
N GLY A 199 12.55 -6.28 -5.26
CA GLY A 199 13.16 -7.32 -4.45
C GLY A 199 14.38 -6.81 -3.68
N GLY A 200 15.22 -5.99 -4.33
CA GLY A 200 16.32 -5.30 -3.66
C GLY A 200 15.84 -4.34 -2.57
N PHE A 201 14.80 -3.55 -2.83
CA PHE A 201 14.20 -2.67 -1.83
C PHE A 201 13.63 -3.45 -0.63
N LEU A 202 12.98 -4.60 -0.86
CA LEU A 202 12.50 -5.45 0.21
C LEU A 202 13.62 -5.88 1.16
N ILE A 203 14.76 -6.33 0.62
CA ILE A 203 15.95 -6.71 1.40
C ILE A 203 16.55 -5.51 2.14
N LEU A 204 16.50 -4.32 1.54
CA LEU A 204 17.00 -3.10 2.18
C LEU A 204 16.03 -2.54 3.24
N THR A 205 14.79 -3.02 3.30
CA THR A 205 13.87 -2.76 4.40
C THR A 205 14.05 -3.73 5.57
N ARG A 206 14.15 -5.05 5.32
CA ARG A 206 14.27 -6.10 6.35
C ARG A 206 15.03 -7.33 5.86
#